data_AF-A0A7C6R7B2-F1
#
_entry.id   AF-A0A7C6R7B2-F1
#
_cell.length_a   1.000
_cell.length_b   1.000
_cell.length_c   1.000
_cell.angle_alpha   90.00
_cell.angle_beta   90.00
_cell.angle_gamma   90.00
#
_symmetry.space_group_name_H-M   'P 1'
#
loop_
_entity.id
_entity.type
_entity.pdbx_description
1 polymer ?
#
loop_
_entity_poly.entity_id
_entity_poly.type
_entity_poly.pdbx_seq_one_letter_code
_entity_poly.pdbx_strand_id
1 'polypeptide(L)'
;MNTFAENKKWEEKHFAEAKLILESQLSKIVKISLATPEEDMTMATDAKIVLTGSSIALRVRRDTGFRDFTIRAYNRGNKTEIEKLREGYCDWYLYMWTVDNTVKDWILVDMNKMRQSGLLEEQRNVKMNRDNSTGFIAYSIQELEAYGLIVAKHINGDSSTNEVWTINSNCFDD
;
A
#
# COMPACT_ATOMS: atom_id res chain seq x y z
N MET A 1 4.04 27.74 2.38
CA MET A 1 3.74 26.54 3.19
C MET A 1 2.30 26.18 2.94
N ASN A 2 2.01 24.98 2.45
CA ASN A 2 0.62 24.53 2.32
C ASN A 2 0.08 24.19 3.72
N THR A 3 -1.16 24.56 3.98
CA THR A 3 -1.88 24.17 5.19
C THR A 3 -2.20 22.68 5.19
N PHE A 4 -2.48 22.11 6.38
CA PHE A 4 -2.93 20.72 6.50
C PHE A 4 -4.17 20.45 5.62
N ALA A 5 -5.12 21.38 5.60
CA ALA A 5 -6.35 21.28 4.82
C ALA A 5 -6.07 21.22 3.30
N GLU A 6 -5.14 22.03 2.80
CA GLU A 6 -4.75 22.02 1.38
C GLU A 6 -4.03 20.73 0.99
N ASN A 7 -3.19 20.18 1.87
CA ASN A 7 -2.54 18.89 1.61
C ASN A 7 -3.56 17.75 1.60
N LYS A 8 -4.48 17.71 2.57
CA LYS A 8 -5.53 16.70 2.64
C LYS A 8 -6.45 16.76 1.41
N LYS A 9 -6.90 17.95 1.02
CA LYS A 9 -7.74 18.15 -0.17
C LYS A 9 -7.02 17.75 -1.46
N TRP A 10 -5.69 17.88 -1.52
CA TRP A 10 -4.90 17.39 -2.65
C TRP A 10 -4.84 15.86 -2.66
N GLU A 11 -4.61 15.22 -1.52
CA GLU A 11 -4.59 13.75 -1.40
C GLU A 11 -5.94 13.12 -1.77
N GLU A 12 -7.05 13.73 -1.35
CA GLU A 12 -8.41 13.27 -1.65
C GLU A 12 -8.71 13.20 -3.16
N LYS A 13 -8.07 14.03 -3.99
CA LYS A 13 -8.24 13.98 -5.45
C LYS A 13 -7.74 12.67 -6.05
N HIS A 14 -6.72 12.07 -5.43
CA HIS A 14 -6.13 10.81 -5.88
C HIS A 14 -6.85 9.58 -5.32
N PHE A 15 -7.86 9.78 -4.48
CA PHE A 15 -8.62 8.67 -3.91
C PHE A 15 -9.35 7.87 -5.00
N ALA A 16 -9.83 8.52 -6.06
CA ALA A 16 -10.46 7.83 -7.19
C ALA A 16 -9.47 6.88 -7.90
N GLU A 17 -8.25 7.35 -8.17
CA GLU A 17 -7.19 6.52 -8.76
C GLU A 17 -6.78 5.38 -7.81
N ALA A 18 -6.63 5.68 -6.51
CA ALA A 18 -6.32 4.68 -5.48
C ALA A 18 -7.39 3.58 -5.43
N LYS A 19 -8.67 3.96 -5.48
CA LYS A 19 -9.79 3.03 -5.47
C LYS A 19 -9.73 2.08 -6.66
N LEU A 20 -9.50 2.60 -7.87
CA LEU A 20 -9.36 1.77 -9.08
C LEU A 20 -8.18 0.80 -8.98
N ILE A 21 -7.03 1.27 -8.47
CA ILE A 21 -5.87 0.41 -8.23
C ILE A 21 -6.26 -0.71 -7.26
N LEU A 22 -6.87 -0.40 -6.12
CA LEU A 22 -7.25 -1.39 -5.12
C LEU A 22 -8.28 -2.39 -5.66
N GLU A 23 -9.29 -1.93 -6.37
CA GLU A 23 -10.31 -2.77 -7.02
C GLU A 23 -9.65 -3.78 -7.99
N SER A 24 -8.68 -3.33 -8.79
CA SER A 24 -7.92 -4.20 -9.70
C SER A 24 -7.04 -5.23 -8.99
N GLN A 25 -6.67 -4.99 -7.73
CA GLN A 25 -5.83 -5.90 -6.93
C GLN A 25 -6.63 -6.74 -5.93
N LEU A 26 -7.96 -6.65 -5.90
CA LEU A 26 -8.79 -7.38 -4.93
C LEU A 26 -8.52 -8.88 -4.95
N SER A 27 -8.31 -9.50 -6.11
CA SER A 27 -8.01 -10.93 -6.22
C SER A 27 -6.71 -11.35 -5.53
N LYS A 28 -5.78 -10.43 -5.30
CA LYS A 28 -4.53 -10.67 -4.56
C LYS A 28 -4.67 -10.44 -3.05
N ILE A 29 -5.72 -9.73 -2.64
CA ILE A 29 -5.98 -9.25 -1.28
C ILE A 29 -7.11 -10.05 -0.61
N VAL A 30 -7.98 -10.68 -1.41
CA VAL A 30 -9.15 -11.45 -0.99
C VAL A 30 -9.00 -12.90 -1.45
N LYS A 31 -9.14 -13.86 -0.53
CA LYS A 31 -9.10 -15.28 -0.84
C LYS A 31 -10.50 -15.89 -0.73
N ILE A 32 -11.10 -16.17 -1.87
CA ILE A 32 -12.37 -16.92 -1.93
C ILE A 32 -12.02 -18.40 -1.99
N SER A 33 -12.54 -19.21 -1.06
CA SER A 33 -12.34 -20.67 -1.05
C SER A 33 -13.66 -21.41 -0.83
N LEU A 34 -13.77 -22.61 -1.40
CA LEU A 34 -14.87 -23.51 -1.03
C LEU A 34 -14.71 -23.92 0.44
N ALA A 35 -15.85 -24.12 1.12
CA ALA A 35 -15.86 -24.64 2.48
C ALA A 35 -15.22 -26.05 2.49
N THR A 36 -14.54 -26.41 3.58
CA THR A 36 -14.04 -27.78 3.71
C THR A 36 -15.21 -28.75 3.90
N PRO A 37 -15.06 -30.07 3.61
CA PRO A 37 -16.12 -31.04 3.82
C PRO A 37 -16.68 -31.06 5.25
N GLU A 38 -15.85 -30.78 6.25
CA GLU A 38 -16.28 -30.68 7.65
C GLU A 38 -17.13 -29.44 7.92
N GLU A 39 -16.83 -28.29 7.30
CA GLU A 39 -17.63 -27.06 7.42
C GLU A 39 -18.95 -27.19 6.66
N ASP A 40 -18.94 -27.83 5.50
CA ASP A 40 -20.14 -28.10 4.68
C ASP A 40 -21.12 -29.03 5.40
N MET A 41 -20.61 -30.12 6.00
CA MET A 41 -21.42 -31.09 6.73
C MET A 41 -21.97 -30.61 8.07
N THR A 42 -21.37 -29.58 8.70
CA THR A 42 -21.77 -29.10 10.03
C THR A 42 -22.50 -27.76 10.02
N MET A 43 -22.22 -26.90 9.04
CA MET A 43 -22.75 -25.52 8.99
C MET A 43 -23.63 -25.25 7.76
N ALA A 44 -23.86 -26.24 6.88
CA ALA A 44 -24.70 -26.15 5.67
C ALA A 44 -24.39 -24.90 4.82
N THR A 45 -23.11 -24.69 4.50
CA THR A 45 -22.65 -23.48 3.80
C THR A 45 -21.88 -23.86 2.54
N ASP A 46 -22.45 -23.56 1.35
CA ASP A 46 -21.89 -23.96 0.05
C ASP A 46 -20.54 -23.30 -0.29
N ALA A 47 -20.25 -22.14 0.30
CA ALA A 47 -19.02 -21.38 0.05
C ALA A 47 -18.60 -20.54 1.27
N LYS A 48 -17.29 -20.42 1.48
CA LYS A 48 -16.70 -19.60 2.55
C LYS A 48 -15.77 -18.54 1.96
N ILE A 49 -16.23 -17.30 1.99
CA ILE A 49 -15.40 -16.15 1.59
C ILE A 49 -14.50 -15.77 2.75
N VAL A 50 -13.18 -15.91 2.58
CA VAL A 50 -12.19 -15.53 3.60
C VAL A 50 -11.46 -14.27 3.16
N LEU A 51 -11.76 -13.15 3.82
CA LEU A 51 -10.98 -11.93 3.64
C LEU A 51 -9.63 -12.11 4.35
N THR A 52 -8.52 -12.06 3.61
CA THR A 52 -7.16 -12.28 4.17
C THR A 52 -6.60 -11.06 4.92
N GLY A 53 -7.43 -10.04 5.16
CA GLY A 53 -7.11 -8.88 5.96
C GLY A 53 -8.27 -7.90 6.01
N SER A 54 -8.11 -6.89 6.86
CA SER A 54 -9.17 -6.04 7.39
C SER A 54 -9.08 -4.59 6.92
N SER A 55 -7.88 -4.11 6.58
CA SER A 55 -7.67 -2.67 6.35
C SER A 55 -6.46 -2.35 5.48
N ILE A 56 -6.62 -1.30 4.67
CA ILE A 56 -5.60 -0.77 3.75
C ILE A 56 -5.31 0.68 4.13
N ALA A 57 -4.06 0.99 4.44
CA ALA A 57 -3.59 2.37 4.56
C ALA A 57 -3.18 2.91 3.17
N LEU A 58 -3.38 4.21 2.96
CA LEU A 58 -3.02 4.88 1.70
C LEU A 58 -2.06 6.04 1.97
N ARG A 59 -1.06 6.17 1.10
CA ARG A 59 -0.24 7.39 1.02
C ARG A 59 0.05 7.78 -0.41
N VAL A 60 -0.11 9.08 -0.67
CA VAL A 60 0.22 9.70 -1.95
C VAL A 60 1.45 10.57 -1.77
N ARG A 61 2.50 10.28 -2.52
CA ARG A 61 3.73 11.05 -2.57
C ARG A 61 3.70 11.96 -3.80
N ARG A 62 3.88 13.26 -3.58
CA ARG A 62 4.10 14.24 -4.65
C ARG A 62 5.37 13.91 -5.44
N ASP A 63 5.48 14.51 -6.61
CA ASP A 63 6.60 14.35 -7.53
C ASP A 63 7.97 14.44 -6.84
N THR A 64 8.79 13.43 -7.12
CA THR A 64 10.08 13.16 -6.51
C THR A 64 10.90 12.25 -7.42
N GLY A 65 12.22 12.41 -7.44
CA GLY A 65 13.13 11.52 -8.18
C GLY A 65 13.41 10.17 -7.50
N PHE A 66 12.92 9.98 -6.27
CA PHE A 66 13.14 8.76 -5.48
C PHE A 66 11.91 7.85 -5.49
N ARG A 67 12.13 6.53 -5.46
CA ARG A 67 11.08 5.50 -5.41
C ARG A 67 11.18 4.61 -4.17
N ASP A 68 11.72 5.15 -3.09
CA ASP A 68 11.76 4.45 -1.82
C ASP A 68 10.41 4.53 -1.10
N PHE A 69 10.03 3.44 -0.44
CA PHE A 69 8.93 3.42 0.49
C PHE A 69 9.37 4.09 1.79
N THR A 70 8.86 5.30 2.04
CA THR A 70 9.26 6.10 3.21
C THR A 70 8.18 6.12 4.29
N ILE A 71 8.54 5.78 5.52
CA ILE A 71 7.66 5.85 6.69
C ILE A 71 8.13 6.97 7.61
N ARG A 72 7.20 7.79 8.12
CA ARG A 72 7.53 8.80 9.13
C ARG A 72 7.91 8.13 10.45
N ALA A 73 9.16 8.33 10.88
CA ALA A 73 9.73 7.77 12.10
C ALA A 73 10.01 8.83 13.19
N TYR A 74 9.80 10.12 12.89
CA TYR A 74 9.91 11.20 13.88
C TYR A 74 8.85 12.28 13.65
N ASN A 75 8.25 12.79 14.73
CA ASN A 75 7.21 13.81 14.70
C ASN A 75 7.11 14.65 16.00
N ARG A 76 8.21 15.29 16.44
CA ARG A 76 8.23 16.21 17.61
C ARG A 76 7.52 15.66 18.86
N GLY A 77 7.74 14.38 19.19
CA GLY A 77 7.14 13.72 20.37
C GLY A 77 5.69 13.24 20.17
N ASN A 78 5.07 13.50 19.02
CA ASN A 78 3.78 12.89 18.67
C ASN A 78 3.98 11.51 18.08
N LYS A 79 2.94 10.69 18.21
CA LYS A 79 2.89 9.36 17.61
C LYS A 79 3.19 9.41 16.12
N THR A 80 4.13 8.59 15.71
CA THR A 80 4.67 8.52 14.37
C THR A 80 3.92 7.49 13.52
N GLU A 81 4.23 7.48 12.23
CA GLU A 81 3.65 6.50 11.33
C GLU A 81 4.19 5.10 11.61
N ILE A 82 5.50 4.98 11.86
CA ILE A 82 6.13 3.69 12.17
C ILE A 82 5.54 3.05 13.43
N GLU A 83 5.31 3.82 14.50
CA GLU A 83 4.70 3.31 15.73
C GLU A 83 3.31 2.74 15.48
N LYS A 84 2.47 3.43 14.69
CA LYS A 84 1.15 2.93 14.32
C LYS A 84 1.24 1.64 13.49
N LEU A 85 2.19 1.55 12.57
CA LEU A 85 2.37 0.36 11.74
C LEU A 85 2.86 -0.85 12.55
N ARG A 86 3.71 -0.64 13.56
CA ARG A 86 4.12 -1.66 14.54
C ARG A 86 2.95 -2.17 15.37
N GLU A 87 2.04 -1.28 15.76
CA GLU A 87 0.82 -1.63 16.50
C GLU A 87 -0.27 -2.32 15.67
N GLY A 88 -0.05 -2.55 14.37
CA GLY A 88 -1.02 -3.25 13.53
C GLY A 88 -2.10 -2.34 12.93
N TYR A 89 -1.83 -1.06 12.73
CA TYR A 89 -2.80 -0.10 12.17
C TYR A 89 -3.41 -0.52 10.82
N CYS A 90 -2.69 -1.29 10.00
CA CYS A 90 -3.22 -1.83 8.75
C CYS A 90 -2.55 -3.17 8.37
N ASP A 91 -3.24 -3.91 7.50
CA ASP A 91 -2.76 -5.17 6.91
C ASP A 91 -2.04 -4.94 5.59
N TRP A 92 -2.49 -3.97 4.80
CA TRP A 92 -1.84 -3.57 3.56
C TRP A 92 -1.61 -2.07 3.50
N TYR A 93 -0.60 -1.68 2.75
CA TYR A 93 -0.23 -0.29 2.56
C TYR A 93 -0.06 0.01 1.07
N LEU A 94 -0.97 0.83 0.52
CA LEU A 94 -0.85 1.35 -0.83
C LEU A 94 -0.04 2.66 -0.79
N TYR A 95 1.14 2.64 -1.42
CA TYR A 95 2.01 3.80 -1.54
C TYR A 95 2.12 4.20 -3.01
N MET A 96 1.73 5.44 -3.32
CA MET A 96 1.66 5.94 -4.69
C MET A 96 2.58 7.14 -4.87
N TRP A 97 3.18 7.26 -6.06
CA TRP A 97 3.94 8.43 -6.49
C TRP A 97 3.24 9.11 -7.64
N THR A 98 3.13 10.43 -7.55
CA THR A 98 2.53 11.25 -8.61
C THR A 98 3.59 12.02 -9.40
N VAL A 99 3.34 12.22 -10.69
CA VAL A 99 4.05 13.18 -11.55
C VAL A 99 2.97 14.03 -12.21
N ASP A 100 3.14 15.35 -12.21
CA ASP A 100 2.15 16.29 -12.74
C ASP A 100 0.72 16.12 -12.15
N ASN A 101 0.62 15.70 -10.88
CA ASN A 101 -0.63 15.36 -10.21
C ASN A 101 -1.41 14.20 -10.85
N THR A 102 -0.72 13.21 -11.40
CA THR A 102 -1.32 11.93 -11.79
C THR A 102 -0.51 10.80 -11.18
N VAL A 103 -1.15 9.74 -10.68
CA VAL A 103 -0.43 8.57 -10.17
C VAL A 103 0.34 7.93 -11.33
N LYS A 104 1.67 7.85 -11.20
CA LYS A 104 2.53 7.20 -12.18
C LYS A 104 2.98 5.83 -11.71
N ASP A 105 3.41 5.78 -10.46
CA ASP A 105 3.99 4.58 -9.89
C ASP A 105 3.29 4.26 -8.57
N TRP A 106 3.19 2.98 -8.23
CA TRP A 106 2.64 2.56 -6.96
C TRP A 106 3.15 1.18 -6.54
N ILE A 107 3.12 0.93 -5.24
CA ILE A 107 3.33 -0.38 -4.64
C ILE A 107 2.24 -0.65 -3.61
N LEU A 108 1.84 -1.91 -3.52
CA LEU A 108 0.98 -2.43 -2.47
C LEU A 108 1.82 -3.37 -1.60
N VAL A 109 2.03 -2.98 -0.35
CA VAL A 109 2.91 -3.67 0.60
C VAL A 109 2.07 -4.47 1.61
N ASP A 110 2.51 -5.70 1.91
CA ASP A 110 1.97 -6.54 2.98
C ASP A 110 2.60 -6.13 4.31
N MET A 111 1.81 -5.47 5.16
CA MET A 111 2.28 -4.97 6.44
C MET A 111 2.38 -6.06 7.50
N ASN A 112 1.65 -7.17 7.35
CA ASN A 112 1.80 -8.34 8.21
C ASN A 112 3.17 -8.98 8.00
N LYS A 113 3.59 -9.17 6.74
CA LYS A 113 4.94 -9.66 6.43
C LYS A 113 6.03 -8.68 6.84
N MET A 114 5.81 -7.36 6.66
CA MET A 114 6.75 -6.34 7.16
C MET A 114 6.97 -6.49 8.68
N ARG A 115 5.90 -6.65 9.47
CA ARG A 115 6.00 -6.91 10.92
C ARG A 115 6.74 -8.21 11.22
N GLN A 116 6.37 -9.31 10.55
CA GLN A 116 6.98 -10.64 10.76
C GLN A 116 8.46 -10.67 10.41
N SER A 117 8.89 -9.90 9.41
CA SER A 117 10.30 -9.81 8.99
C SER A 117 11.21 -9.07 9.98
N GLY A 118 10.63 -8.34 10.95
CA GLY A 118 11.37 -7.49 11.88
C GLY A 118 11.85 -6.16 11.29
N LEU A 119 11.62 -5.89 10.00
CA LEU A 119 12.04 -4.67 9.32
C LEU A 119 11.50 -3.37 9.94
N LEU A 120 10.33 -3.44 10.59
CA LEU A 120 9.78 -2.29 11.31
C LEU A 120 10.47 -2.05 12.66
N GLU A 121 11.10 -3.05 13.27
CA GLU A 121 11.78 -2.94 14.57
C GLU A 121 13.28 -2.63 14.44
N GLU A 122 13.85 -2.83 13.26
CA GLU A 122 15.25 -2.54 12.97
C GLU A 122 15.60 -1.06 13.25
N GLN A 123 16.77 -0.84 13.87
CA GLN A 123 17.31 0.51 14.05
C GLN A 123 17.83 1.07 12.73
N ARG A 124 16.98 1.85 12.06
CA ARG A 124 17.32 2.56 10.82
C ARG A 124 17.68 4.01 11.07
N ASN A 125 18.58 4.54 10.24
CA ASN A 125 18.92 5.95 10.26
C ASN A 125 17.70 6.80 9.88
N VAL A 126 17.22 7.60 10.83
CA VAL A 126 16.13 8.55 10.59
C VAL A 126 16.69 9.77 9.87
N LYS A 127 16.24 10.00 8.64
CA LYS A 127 16.57 11.20 7.88
C LYS A 127 15.60 12.32 8.23
N MET A 128 16.09 13.34 8.91
CA MET A 128 15.32 14.53 9.29
C MET A 128 15.06 15.43 8.09
N ASN A 129 13.87 16.05 8.05
CA ASN A 129 13.59 17.15 7.16
C ASN A 129 14.38 18.40 7.56
N ARG A 130 14.58 19.33 6.60
CA ARG A 130 15.35 20.57 6.81
C ARG A 130 14.84 21.43 7.98
N ASP A 131 13.55 21.34 8.29
CA ASP A 131 12.89 22.09 9.35
C ASP A 131 12.96 21.40 10.73
N ASN A 132 13.64 20.24 10.81
CA ASN A 132 13.73 19.37 11.98
C ASN A 132 12.38 19.03 12.62
N SER A 133 11.27 19.13 11.87
CA SER A 133 9.93 18.87 12.41
C SER A 133 9.53 17.40 12.29
N THR A 134 10.01 16.74 11.25
CA THR A 134 9.62 15.39 10.89
C THR A 134 10.83 14.64 10.33
N GLY A 135 10.85 13.32 10.53
CA GLY A 135 11.91 12.46 10.04
C GLY A 135 11.35 11.18 9.45
N PHE A 136 12.08 10.61 8.50
CA PHE A 136 11.65 9.44 7.74
C PHE A 136 12.73 8.37 7.74
N ILE A 137 12.29 7.13 7.75
CA ILE A 137 13.10 5.98 7.32
C ILE A 137 12.65 5.60 5.91
N ALA A 138 13.54 4.94 5.17
CA ALA A 138 13.29 4.49 3.81
C ALA A 138 13.57 2.99 3.69
N TYR A 139 12.77 2.34 2.85
CA TYR A 139 12.97 0.97 2.39
C TYR A 139 13.02 1.04 0.86
N SER A 140 14.07 0.49 0.27
CA SER A 140 14.17 0.45 -1.20
C SER A 140 13.19 -0.58 -1.76
N ILE A 141 12.80 -0.40 -3.02
CA ILE A 141 11.92 -1.40 -3.68
C ILE A 141 12.59 -2.77 -3.69
N GLN A 142 13.89 -2.83 -3.99
CA GLN A 142 14.65 -4.08 -4.05
C GLN A 142 14.67 -4.80 -2.69
N GLU A 143 14.77 -4.04 -1.60
CA GLU A 143 14.69 -4.60 -0.25
C GLU A 143 13.30 -5.20 0.01
N LEU A 144 12.24 -4.47 -0.30
CA LEU A 144 10.87 -4.97 -0.12
C LEU A 144 10.61 -6.24 -0.96
N GLU A 145 11.18 -6.32 -2.16
CA GLU A 145 11.11 -7.50 -3.02
C GLU A 145 11.89 -8.69 -2.47
N ALA A 146 13.12 -8.45 -1.98
CA ALA A 146 13.96 -9.50 -1.42
C ALA A 146 13.29 -10.22 -0.24
N TYR A 147 12.47 -9.50 0.53
CA TYR A 147 11.68 -10.06 1.63
C TYR A 147 10.27 -10.53 1.21
N GLY A 148 9.90 -10.42 -0.07
CA GLY A 148 8.60 -10.84 -0.58
C GLY A 148 7.42 -10.05 -0.01
N LEU A 149 7.62 -8.74 0.23
CA LEU A 149 6.69 -7.85 0.93
C LEU A 149 5.76 -7.10 -0.03
N ILE A 150 6.09 -7.05 -1.32
CA ILE A 150 5.25 -6.43 -2.35
C ILE A 150 4.19 -7.43 -2.83
N VAL A 151 2.92 -7.09 -2.62
CA VAL A 151 1.77 -7.85 -3.13
C VAL A 151 1.57 -7.55 -4.62
N ALA A 152 1.71 -6.29 -4.99
CA ALA A 152 1.61 -5.82 -6.36
C ALA A 152 2.35 -4.48 -6.50
N LYS A 153 2.81 -4.18 -7.70
CA LYS A 153 3.43 -2.89 -8.03
C LYS A 153 3.17 -2.51 -9.48
N HIS A 154 3.29 -1.23 -9.76
CA HIS A 154 3.43 -0.66 -11.09
C HIS A 154 4.51 0.43 -11.01
N ILE A 155 5.66 0.21 -11.64
CA ILE A 155 6.75 1.18 -11.68
C ILE A 155 7.12 1.39 -13.15
N ASN A 156 6.92 2.61 -13.68
CA ASN A 156 7.31 2.93 -15.04
C ASN A 156 8.83 2.81 -15.20
N GLY A 157 9.27 2.07 -16.22
CA GLY A 157 10.69 1.82 -16.49
C GLY A 157 11.23 0.52 -15.87
N ASP A 158 10.42 -0.21 -15.11
CA ASP A 158 10.74 -1.58 -14.72
C ASP A 158 10.30 -2.54 -15.83
N SER A 159 11.26 -3.04 -16.60
CA SER A 159 11.03 -3.98 -17.71
C SER A 159 10.46 -5.34 -17.28
N SER A 160 10.15 -5.55 -16.00
CA SER A 160 9.58 -6.78 -15.46
C SER A 160 8.04 -6.83 -15.44
N THR A 161 7.32 -5.75 -15.75
CA THR A 161 5.85 -5.74 -15.77
C THR A 161 5.27 -5.01 -16.98
N ASN A 162 5.34 -5.62 -18.17
CA ASN A 162 4.53 -5.23 -19.33
C ASN A 162 3.38 -6.23 -19.50
N GLU A 163 2.35 -6.13 -18.65
CA GLU A 163 0.99 -6.52 -19.05
C GLU A 163 0.10 -5.29 -18.93
N VAL A 164 0.04 -4.54 -20.02
CA VAL A 164 -0.97 -3.50 -20.21
C VAL A 164 -2.29 -4.20 -20.45
N TRP A 165 -3.06 -4.42 -19.38
CA TRP A 165 -4.47 -4.76 -19.51
C TRP A 165 -5.21 -3.51 -19.98
N THR A 166 -5.33 -3.37 -21.30
CA THR A 166 -6.22 -2.41 -21.93
C THR A 166 -7.64 -2.88 -21.61
N ILE A 167 -8.32 -2.24 -20.66
CA ILE A 167 -9.74 -2.50 -20.40
C ILE A 167 -10.50 -1.96 -21.61
N ASN A 168 -10.92 -2.84 -22.52
CA ASN A 168 -11.87 -2.50 -23.57
C ASN A 168 -13.21 -2.19 -22.90
N SER A 169 -13.64 -0.93 -22.98
CA SER A 169 -14.92 -0.43 -22.46
C SER A 169 -16.15 -0.84 -23.29
N ASN A 170 -16.13 -2.02 -23.94
CA ASN A 170 -17.23 -2.52 -24.77
C ASN A 170 -17.96 -3.73 -24.17
N CYS A 171 -17.86 -3.96 -22.87
CA CYS A 171 -18.52 -5.10 -22.21
C CYS A 171 -19.64 -4.64 -21.27
N PHE A 172 -20.53 -3.76 -21.74
CA PHE A 172 -21.82 -3.47 -21.13
C PHE A 172 -22.81 -3.08 -22.23
N ASP A 173 -23.10 -4.02 -23.12
CA ASP A 173 -24.33 -4.05 -23.89
C ASP A 173 -24.71 -5.53 -23.99
N ASP A 174 -25.56 -5.97 -23.06
CA ASP A 174 -26.59 -7.03 -23.19
C ASP A 174 -27.42 -7.09 -21.89
#